data_AF-A0A7S2U8D3-F1
#
_entry.id   AF-A0A7S2U8D3-F1
#
_cell.length_a   1.000
_cell.length_b   1.000
_cell.length_c   1.000
_cell.angle_alpha   90.00
_cell.angle_beta   90.00
_cell.angle_gamma   90.00
#
_symmetry.space_group_name_H-M   'P 1'
#
loop_
_entity.id
_entity.type
_entity.pdbx_description
1 polymer ?
#
loop_
_entity_poly.entity_id
_entity_poly.type
_entity_poly.pdbx_seq_one_letter_code
_entity_poly.pdbx_strand_id
1 'polypeptide(L)'
;MAEVVEKVEVVDNAPKVLEGEEVFGVAHLFASFNDTFVHITDLSGRETMVRVTGGMKVKADRDESSPYAAMLAAQDVAVRCKELGITALHIKVRGTGG
;
A
#
# COMPACT_ATOMS: atom_id res chain seq x y z
N MET A 1 -4.56 -38.56 2.22
CA MET A 1 -5.20 -37.41 1.56
C MET A 1 -4.12 -36.36 1.40
N ALA A 2 -3.52 -36.27 0.22
CA ALA A 2 -2.43 -35.34 -0.03
C ALA A 2 -3.02 -33.98 -0.40
N GLU A 3 -2.66 -32.95 0.36
CA GLU A 3 -3.00 -31.57 0.07
C GLU A 3 -2.17 -31.11 -1.14
N VAL A 4 -2.86 -30.87 -2.25
CA VAL A 4 -2.28 -30.26 -3.44
C VAL A 4 -2.13 -28.78 -3.12
N VAL A 5 -0.93 -28.39 -2.67
CA VAL A 5 -0.56 -26.98 -2.55
C VAL A 5 -0.27 -26.49 -3.96
N GLU A 6 -1.24 -25.79 -4.52
CA GLU A 6 -1.12 -25.13 -5.82
C GLU A 6 -0.01 -24.06 -5.71
N LYS A 7 1.14 -24.35 -6.32
CA LYS A 7 2.28 -23.44 -6.37
C LYS A 7 1.91 -22.31 -7.31
N VAL A 8 1.36 -21.22 -6.75
CA VAL A 8 1.12 -19.98 -7.50
C VAL A 8 2.46 -19.53 -8.06
N GLU A 9 2.61 -19.59 -9.38
CA GLU A 9 3.77 -19.05 -10.08
C GLU A 9 3.79 -17.55 -9.83
N VAL A 10 4.72 -17.10 -8.98
CA VAL A 10 5.00 -15.69 -8.77
C VAL A 10 5.66 -15.21 -10.05
N VAL A 11 4.86 -14.70 -10.98
CA VAL A 11 5.37 -14.02 -12.17
C VAL A 11 6.18 -12.83 -11.68
N ASP A 12 7.49 -12.88 -11.87
CA ASP A 12 8.46 -11.86 -11.48
C ASP A 12 8.31 -10.61 -12.36
N ASN A 13 7.17 -9.91 -12.22
CA ASN A 13 6.87 -8.65 -12.89
C ASN A 13 7.59 -7.45 -12.24
N ALA A 14 8.59 -7.70 -11.38
CA ALA A 14 9.37 -6.63 -10.78
C ALA A 14 10.20 -5.93 -11.89
N PRO A 15 10.20 -4.60 -11.92
CA PRO A 15 11.00 -3.85 -12.88
C PRO A 15 12.49 -4.20 -12.72
N LYS A 16 13.15 -4.49 -13.85
CA LYS A 16 14.58 -4.76 -13.88
C LYS A 16 15.34 -3.44 -13.77
N VAL A 17 15.67 -3.05 -12.55
CA VAL A 17 16.46 -1.84 -12.26
C VAL A 17 17.94 -2.13 -12.17
N LEU A 18 18.75 -1.15 -12.56
CA LEU A 18 20.19 -1.16 -12.37
C LEU A 18 20.51 -0.95 -10.88
N GLU A 19 21.65 -1.47 -10.44
CA GLU A 19 22.08 -1.36 -9.04
C GLU A 19 22.26 0.12 -8.66
N GLY A 20 21.47 0.60 -7.69
CA GLY A 20 21.44 1.99 -7.25
C GLY A 20 20.34 2.86 -7.86
N GLU A 21 19.49 2.31 -8.74
CA GLU A 21 18.32 3.01 -9.28
C GLU A 21 17.05 2.67 -8.48
N GLU A 22 16.30 3.71 -8.12
CA GLU A 22 15.10 3.59 -7.30
C GLU A 22 13.83 3.60 -8.16
N VAL A 23 12.91 2.69 -7.88
CA VAL A 23 11.60 2.66 -8.52
C VAL A 23 10.63 3.50 -7.71
N PHE A 24 10.14 4.58 -8.31
CA PHE A 24 9.24 5.52 -7.67
C PHE A 24 7.77 5.16 -7.90
N GLY A 25 7.00 5.12 -6.80
CA GLY A 25 5.54 5.18 -6.80
C GLY A 25 5.02 6.47 -6.16
N VAL A 26 3.71 6.66 -6.14
CA VAL A 26 3.06 7.77 -5.45
C VAL A 26 2.17 7.23 -4.34
N ALA A 27 2.43 7.65 -3.10
CA ALA A 27 1.62 7.36 -1.94
C ALA A 27 0.59 8.48 -1.73
N HIS A 28 -0.65 8.19 -2.09
CA HIS A 28 -1.83 8.99 -1.80
C HIS A 28 -2.34 8.66 -0.40
N LEU A 29 -2.03 9.53 0.55
CA LEU A 29 -2.48 9.42 1.93
C LEU A 29 -3.73 10.27 2.12
N PHE A 30 -4.89 9.64 2.28
CA PHE A 30 -6.12 10.36 2.60
C PHE A 30 -6.41 10.23 4.09
N ALA A 31 -6.26 11.33 4.82
CA ALA A 31 -6.55 11.41 6.25
C ALA A 31 -7.88 12.14 6.44
N SER A 32 -8.90 11.39 6.86
CA SER A 32 -10.19 11.94 7.26
C SER A 32 -10.41 11.76 8.75
N PHE A 33 -11.45 12.40 9.28
CA PHE A 33 -11.84 12.20 10.69
C PHE A 33 -12.38 10.80 10.99
N ASN A 34 -12.84 10.08 9.96
CA ASN A 34 -13.52 8.80 10.14
C ASN A 34 -12.61 7.61 9.78
N ASP A 35 -11.72 7.76 8.79
CA ASP A 35 -10.81 6.70 8.37
C ASP A 35 -9.53 7.28 7.73
N THR A 36 -8.50 6.44 7.64
CA THR A 36 -7.22 6.73 6.99
C THR A 36 -6.99 5.78 5.82
N PHE A 37 -6.62 6.30 4.66
CA PHE A 37 -6.35 5.50 3.47
C PHE A 37 -4.88 5.63 3.11
N VAL A 38 -4.25 4.48 2.87
CA VAL A 38 -2.91 4.39 2.30
C VAL A 38 -3.08 3.76 0.92
N HIS A 39 -3.00 4.60 -0.11
CA HIS A 39 -3.17 4.19 -1.50
C HIS A 39 -1.90 4.48 -2.28
N ILE A 40 -1.32 3.45 -2.87
CA ILE A 40 -0.11 3.57 -3.68
C ILE A 40 -0.44 3.31 -5.14
N THR A 41 -0.01 4.25 -5.98
CA THR A 41 -0.19 4.22 -7.43
C THR A 41 1.14 4.35 -8.15
N ASP A 42 1.10 4.16 -9.46
CA ASP A 42 2.17 4.56 -10.36
C ASP A 42 2.32 6.10 -10.42
N LEU A 43 3.36 6.56 -11.13
CA LEU A 43 3.66 7.98 -11.30
C LEU A 43 2.53 8.75 -12.01
N SER A 44 1.79 8.11 -12.92
CA SER A 44 0.64 8.74 -13.59
C SER A 44 -0.60 8.84 -12.69
N GLY A 45 -0.66 8.05 -11.61
CA GLY A 45 -1.79 7.99 -10.69
C GLY A 45 -3.00 7.25 -11.26
N ARG A 46 -2.84 6.51 -12.37
CA ARG A 46 -3.93 5.75 -13.01
C ARG A 46 -4.00 4.32 -12.53
N GLU A 47 -2.84 3.70 -12.33
CA GLU A 47 -2.75 2.31 -11.93
C GLU A 47 -2.52 2.22 -10.43
N THR A 48 -3.34 1.41 -9.77
CA THR A 48 -3.25 1.17 -8.33
C THR A 48 -2.43 -0.07 -8.08
N MET A 49 -1.34 0.07 -7.32
CA MET A 49 -0.51 -1.05 -6.92
C MET A 49 -1.05 -1.70 -5.64
N VAL A 50 -1.28 -0.88 -4.61
CA VAL A 50 -1.78 -1.36 -3.32
C VAL A 50 -2.71 -0.32 -2.71
N ARG A 51 -3.80 -0.77 -2.10
CA ARG A 51 -4.70 0.09 -1.31
C ARG A 51 -5.11 -0.63 -0.04
N VAL A 52 -4.85 0.00 1.10
CA VAL A 52 -5.24 -0.49 2.43
C VAL A 52 -5.75 0.69 3.24
N THR A 53 -6.79 0.47 4.04
CA THR A 53 -7.33 1.50 4.94
C THR A 53 -7.11 1.12 6.40
N GLY A 54 -7.20 2.11 7.29
CA GLY A 54 -7.16 1.91 8.73
C GLY A 54 -8.26 0.94 9.18
N GLY A 55 -9.48 1.14 8.69
CA GLY A 55 -10.61 0.24 8.97
C GLY A 55 -10.42 -1.22 8.52
N MET A 56 -9.53 -1.52 7.58
CA MET A 56 -9.20 -2.92 7.26
C MET A 56 -8.35 -3.62 8.33
N LYS A 57 -7.69 -2.86 9.21
CA LYS A 57 -6.77 -3.38 10.24
C LYS A 57 -7.36 -3.40 11.64
N VAL A 58 -8.41 -2.62 11.87
CA VAL A 58 -9.13 -2.59 13.14
C VAL A 58 -10.55 -3.11 12.96
N LYS A 59 -11.16 -3.65 14.02
CA LYS A 59 -12.53 -4.20 13.97
C LYS A 59 -13.59 -3.24 14.51
N ALA A 60 -13.17 -2.13 15.10
CA ALA A 60 -14.06 -1.18 15.75
C ALA A 60 -14.13 0.09 14.91
N ASP A 61 -15.34 0.46 14.50
CA ASP A 61 -15.61 1.61 13.62
C ASP A 61 -15.07 2.95 14.17
N ARG A 62 -15.03 3.09 15.50
CA ARG A 62 -14.50 4.28 16.17
C ARG A 62 -12.98 4.42 16.05
N ASP A 63 -12.28 3.31 15.81
CA ASP A 63 -10.82 3.24 15.85
C ASP A 63 -10.21 3.27 14.42
N GLU A 64 -11.03 3.39 13.38
CA GLU A 64 -10.60 3.40 11.96
C GLU A 64 -9.69 4.59 11.62
N SER A 65 -9.96 5.76 12.20
CA SER A 65 -9.11 6.96 12.07
C SER A 65 -7.96 7.03 13.07
N SER A 66 -7.81 6.02 13.92
CA SER A 66 -6.77 6.04 14.96
C SER A 66 -5.37 6.01 14.34
N PRO A 67 -4.38 6.68 14.97
CA PRO A 67 -2.99 6.63 14.51
C PRO A 67 -2.42 5.20 14.47
N TYR A 68 -2.91 4.33 15.35
CA TYR A 68 -2.51 2.93 15.40
C TYR A 68 -2.99 2.15 14.17
N ALA A 69 -4.25 2.35 13.76
CA ALA A 69 -4.80 1.74 12.55
C ALA A 69 -4.02 2.17 11.30
N ALA A 70 -3.70 3.47 11.20
CA ALA A 70 -2.91 4.02 10.10
C ALA A 70 -1.50 3.42 10.01
N MET A 71 -0.83 3.23 11.14
CA MET A 71 0.50 2.59 11.18
C MET A 71 0.44 1.14 10.69
N LEU A 72 -0.55 0.36 11.14
CA LEU A 72 -0.72 -1.02 10.69
C LEU A 72 -1.03 -1.10 9.19
N ALA A 73 -1.84 -0.19 8.68
CA ALA A 73 -2.13 -0.11 7.24
C ALA A 73 -0.86 0.21 6.44
N ALA A 74 -0.06 1.17 6.90
CA ALA A 74 1.20 1.55 6.24
C ALA A 74 2.23 0.40 6.20
N GLN A 75 2.33 -0.39 7.28
CA GLN A 75 3.22 -1.55 7.32
C GLN A 75 2.83 -2.63 6.30
N ASP A 76 1.53 -2.96 6.21
CA ASP A 76 1.03 -3.95 5.25
C ASP A 76 1.27 -3.52 3.80
N VAL A 77 1.05 -2.22 3.53
CA VAL A 77 1.31 -1.63 2.22
C VAL A 77 2.81 -1.68 1.88
N ALA A 78 3.68 -1.35 2.84
CA ALA A 78 5.12 -1.38 2.62
C ALA A 78 5.65 -2.78 2.28
N VAL A 79 5.10 -3.83 2.87
CA VAL A 79 5.46 -5.22 2.53
C VAL A 79 5.08 -5.53 1.08
N ARG A 80 3.85 -5.24 0.69
CA ARG A 80 3.37 -5.49 -0.69
C ARG A 80 4.11 -4.66 -1.74
N CYS A 81 4.49 -3.43 -1.42
CA CYS A 81 5.27 -2.59 -2.32
C CYS A 81 6.67 -3.16 -2.59
N LYS A 82 7.29 -3.78 -1.59
CA LYS A 82 8.58 -4.46 -1.77
C LYS A 82 8.46 -5.69 -2.66
N GLU A 83 7.37 -6.46 -2.52
CA GLU A 83 7.08 -7.60 -3.39
C GLU A 83 6.91 -7.19 -4.86
N LEU A 84 6.35 -5.99 -5.09
CA LEU A 84 6.17 -5.39 -6.42
C LEU A 84 7.42 -4.68 -6.96
N GLY A 85 8.50 -4.57 -6.16
CA GLY A 85 9.75 -3.92 -6.58
C GLY A 85 9.73 -2.39 -6.52
N ILE A 86 8.81 -1.77 -5.76
CA ILE A 86 8.83 -0.33 -5.50
C ILE A 86 9.78 -0.05 -4.33
N THR A 87 10.75 0.85 -4.54
CA THR A 87 11.78 1.15 -3.53
C THR A 87 11.58 2.53 -2.90
N ALA A 88 11.05 3.49 -3.68
CA ALA A 88 10.82 4.86 -3.25
C ALA A 88 9.38 5.33 -3.51
N LEU A 89 8.89 6.27 -2.71
CA LEU A 89 7.53 6.80 -2.81
C LEU A 89 7.51 8.33 -2.71
N HIS A 90 6.76 8.96 -3.61
CA HIS A 90 6.35 10.36 -3.47
C HIS A 90 5.09 10.45 -2.64
N ILE A 91 5.10 11.25 -1.58
CA ILE A 91 3.98 11.34 -0.65
C ILE A 91 3.08 12.52 -1.04
N LYS A 92 1.79 12.23 -1.26
CA LYS A 92 0.72 13.21 -1.44
C LYS A 92 -0.30 13.04 -0.33
N VAL A 93 -0.25 13.94 0.65
CA VAL A 93 -1.22 13.96 1.76
C VAL A 93 -2.44 14.77 1.35
N ARG A 94 -3.63 14.25 1.64
CA ARG A 94 -4.92 14.89 1.40
C ARG A 94 -5.78 14.80 2.65
N GLY A 95 -6.38 15.93 3.04
CA GLY A 95 -7.37 16.00 4.11
C GLY A 95 -8.81 16.00 3.58
N THR A 96 -9.78 15.85 4.48
CA THR A 96 -11.16 16.22 4.17
C THR A 96 -11.25 17.72 3.91
N GLY A 97 -11.60 18.10 2.67
CA GLY A 97 -11.79 19.49 2.27
C GLY A 97 -10.68 20.07 1.36
N GLY A 98 -9.58 19.35 1.15
CA GLY A 98 -8.46 19.80 0.31
C GLY A 98 -7.13 19.35 0.88
#